data_AF-A0AB39L456-F1
#
_entry.id   AF-A0AB39L456-F1
#
_cell.length_a   1.000
_cell.length_b   1.000
_cell.length_c   1.000
_cell.angle_alpha   90.00
_cell.angle_beta   90.00
_cell.angle_gamma   90.00
#
_symmetry.space_group_name_H-M   'P 1'
#
loop_
_entity.id
_entity.type
_entity.pdbx_description
1 polymer ?
#
loop_
_entity_poly.entity_id
_entity_poly.type
_entity_poly.pdbx_seq_one_letter_code
_entity_poly.pdbx_strand_id
1 'polypeptide(L)'
;MSAVTRTRFGWATGAVGLATVVLFAVVFAMPGVPAKSMLYNAAFVALTLTLALFMLGTARAPGEKLGFRPGTRLGWWAVALVVASAAVFGLGGLLVPLGVPMALFSGLALVGLVAGGGAAIVAWFRHAERSMLVLLVMLPVMVVPYVALGMIVFPY
;
A
#
# COMPACT_ATOMS: atom_id res chain seq x y z
N MET A 1 10.90 19.57 -15.08
CA MET A 1 9.73 20.08 -14.32
C MET A 1 10.16 21.33 -13.58
N SER A 2 9.47 22.46 -13.77
CA SER A 2 9.77 23.69 -13.05
C SER A 2 9.39 23.55 -11.57
N ALA A 3 9.97 24.36 -10.69
CA ALA A 3 9.64 24.37 -9.26
C ALA A 3 8.13 24.53 -9.01
N VAL A 4 7.44 25.27 -9.90
CA VAL A 4 5.98 25.49 -9.89
C VAL A 4 5.19 24.20 -10.18
N THR A 5 5.70 23.32 -11.06
CA THR A 5 5.03 22.05 -11.35
C THR A 5 5.12 21.08 -10.16
N ARG A 6 6.23 21.13 -9.42
CA ARG A 6 6.48 20.24 -8.27
C ARG A 6 5.63 20.63 -7.06
N THR A 7 5.45 21.93 -6.81
CA THR A 7 4.52 22.42 -5.78
C THR A 7 3.07 22.13 -6.14
N ARG A 8 2.61 22.40 -7.36
CA ARG A 8 1.23 22.09 -7.79
C ARG A 8 0.91 20.59 -7.72
N PHE A 9 1.86 19.73 -8.11
CA PHE A 9 1.70 18.29 -8.00
C PHE A 9 1.58 17.84 -6.55
N GLY A 10 2.44 18.35 -5.66
CA GLY A 10 2.37 18.09 -4.22
C GLY A 10 1.03 18.52 -3.60
N TRP A 11 0.53 19.71 -3.96
CA TRP A 11 -0.78 20.20 -3.54
C TRP A 11 -1.93 19.31 -4.05
N ALA A 12 -1.88 18.89 -5.31
CA ALA A 12 -2.89 18.02 -5.89
C ALA A 12 -2.93 16.66 -5.18
N THR A 13 -1.78 16.02 -4.98
CA THR A 13 -1.70 14.75 -4.22
C THR A 13 -2.11 14.91 -2.76
N GLY A 14 -1.76 16.04 -2.13
CA GLY A 14 -2.17 16.34 -0.75
C GLY A 14 -3.69 16.56 -0.63
N ALA A 15 -4.29 17.27 -1.57
CA ALA A 15 -5.73 17.50 -1.62
C ALA A 15 -6.50 16.19 -1.85
N VAL A 16 -6.03 15.32 -2.76
CA VAL A 16 -6.65 14.00 -2.97
C VAL A 16 -6.46 13.10 -1.75
N GLY A 17 -5.28 13.13 -1.11
CA GLY A 17 -5.05 12.41 0.15
C GLY A 17 -6.02 12.85 1.25
N LEU A 18 -6.19 14.16 1.43
CA LEU A 18 -7.13 14.73 2.40
C LEU A 18 -8.59 14.37 2.06
N ALA A 19 -8.99 14.50 0.79
CA ALA A 19 -10.32 14.09 0.34
C ALA A 19 -10.59 12.61 0.61
N THR A 20 -9.56 11.77 0.48
CA THR A 20 -9.68 10.35 0.77
C THR A 20 -9.84 10.07 2.26
N VAL A 21 -9.11 10.79 3.13
CA VAL A 21 -9.31 10.72 4.59
C VAL A 21 -10.74 11.15 4.96
N VAL A 22 -11.25 12.22 4.34
CA VAL A 22 -12.64 12.65 4.54
C VAL A 22 -13.63 11.58 4.08
N LEU A 23 -13.41 10.93 2.94
CA LEU A 23 -14.22 9.81 2.48
C LEU A 23 -14.23 8.66 3.50
N PHE A 24 -13.07 8.28 4.05
CA PHE A 24 -13.00 7.29 5.14
C PHE A 24 -13.80 7.73 6.38
N ALA A 25 -13.76 9.01 6.75
CA ALA A 25 -14.55 9.52 7.88
C ALA A 25 -16.06 9.44 7.60
N VAL A 26 -16.50 9.72 6.37
CA VAL A 26 -17.91 9.59 5.95
C VAL A 26 -18.40 8.15 6.05
N VAL A 27 -17.54 7.16 5.75
CA VAL A 27 -17.89 5.74 5.89
C VAL A 27 -18.34 5.41 7.32
N PHE A 28 -17.74 6.01 8.37
CA PHE A 28 -18.16 5.78 9.76
C PHE A 28 -19.57 6.26 10.07
N ALA A 29 -20.05 7.29 9.38
CA ALA A 29 -21.37 7.89 9.57
C ALA A 29 -22.46 7.29 8.66
N MET A 30 -22.10 6.44 7.69
CA MET A 30 -23.03 5.93 6.69
C MET A 30 -23.88 4.76 7.22
N PRO A 31 -25.23 4.84 7.11
CA PRO A 31 -26.11 3.71 7.39
C PRO A 31 -26.16 2.74 6.20
N GLY A 32 -26.22 1.43 6.50
CA GLY A 32 -26.39 0.37 5.51
C GLY A 32 -25.08 -0.23 4.97
N VAL A 33 -24.94 -1.56 5.08
CA VAL A 33 -23.73 -2.31 4.72
C VAL A 33 -23.31 -2.20 3.24
N PRO A 34 -24.21 -2.25 2.24
CA PRO A 34 -23.81 -2.30 0.82
C PRO A 34 -23.18 -0.98 0.32
N ALA A 35 -23.78 0.16 0.66
CA ALA A 35 -23.27 1.47 0.26
C ALA A 35 -21.96 1.81 1.01
N LYS A 36 -21.91 1.44 2.30
CA LYS A 36 -20.75 1.61 3.17
C LYS A 36 -19.53 0.85 2.64
N SER A 37 -19.69 -0.41 2.21
CA SER A 37 -18.60 -1.23 1.65
C SER A 37 -18.12 -0.74 0.28
N MET A 38 -19.03 -0.30 -0.59
CA MET A 38 -18.65 0.32 -1.87
C MET A 38 -17.83 1.59 -1.66
N LEU A 39 -18.28 2.49 -0.78
CA LEU A 39 -17.57 3.73 -0.50
C LEU A 39 -16.20 3.48 0.15
N TYR A 40 -16.13 2.50 1.06
CA TYR A 40 -14.89 2.05 1.69
C TYR A 40 -13.87 1.55 0.66
N ASN A 41 -14.29 0.72 -0.28
CA ASN A 41 -13.43 0.20 -1.35
C ASN A 41 -12.99 1.31 -2.31
N ALA A 42 -13.91 2.19 -2.71
CA ALA A 42 -13.61 3.31 -3.58
C ALA A 42 -12.59 4.28 -2.95
N ALA A 43 -12.77 4.61 -1.67
CA ALA A 43 -11.83 5.43 -0.91
C ALA A 43 -10.45 4.76 -0.83
N PHE A 44 -10.39 3.45 -0.59
CA PHE A 44 -9.13 2.73 -0.56
C PHE A 44 -8.39 2.73 -1.90
N VAL A 45 -9.09 2.48 -3.00
CA VAL A 45 -8.50 2.53 -4.35
C VAL A 45 -7.99 3.93 -4.67
N ALA A 46 -8.77 4.97 -4.35
CA ALA A 46 -8.36 6.35 -4.54
C ALA A 46 -7.09 6.70 -3.72
N LEU A 47 -7.01 6.26 -2.46
CA LEU A 47 -5.83 6.46 -1.61
C LEU A 47 -4.59 5.81 -2.21
N THR A 48 -4.74 4.56 -2.63
CA THR A 48 -3.66 3.73 -3.17
C THR A 48 -3.12 4.32 -4.47
N LEU A 49 -4.01 4.75 -5.38
CA LEU A 49 -3.63 5.43 -6.62
C LEU A 49 -2.94 6.77 -6.33
N THR A 50 -3.45 7.55 -5.38
CA THR A 50 -2.86 8.85 -5.01
C THR A 50 -1.46 8.68 -4.44
N LEU A 51 -1.27 7.68 -3.58
CA LEU A 51 0.05 7.37 -3.01
C LEU A 51 1.01 6.90 -4.09
N ALA A 52 0.58 6.03 -5.01
CA ALA A 52 1.40 5.59 -6.13
C ALA A 52 1.82 6.75 -7.03
N LEU A 53 0.88 7.63 -7.38
CA LEU A 53 1.14 8.84 -8.17
C LEU A 53 2.10 9.78 -7.42
N PHE A 54 1.87 10.00 -6.12
CA PHE A 54 2.75 10.80 -5.28
C PHE A 54 4.18 10.26 -5.29
N MET A 55 4.35 8.96 -5.02
CA MET A 55 5.66 8.30 -5.02
C MET A 55 6.34 8.41 -6.39
N LEU A 56 5.61 8.18 -7.48
CA LEU A 56 6.11 8.34 -8.85
C LEU A 56 6.53 9.79 -9.15
N GLY A 57 5.79 10.77 -8.63
CA GLY A 57 6.11 12.19 -8.76
C GLY A 57 7.32 12.62 -7.94
N THR A 58 7.50 12.05 -6.74
CA THR A 58 8.70 12.30 -5.91
C THR A 58 9.96 11.64 -6.48
N ALA A 59 9.80 10.53 -7.21
CA ALA A 59 10.91 9.86 -7.88
C ALA A 59 11.46 10.63 -9.08
N ARG A 60 10.68 11.54 -9.69
CA ARG A 60 11.09 12.33 -10.85
C ARG A 60 11.87 13.59 -10.44
N ALA A 61 13.08 13.42 -9.91
CA ALA A 61 14.08 14.46 -10.08
C ALA A 61 14.43 14.55 -11.59
N PRO A 62 14.48 15.74 -12.20
CA PRO A 62 14.79 15.85 -13.62
C PRO A 62 16.17 15.24 -13.92
N GLY A 63 16.20 14.08 -14.58
CA GLY A 63 17.43 13.38 -15.01
C GLY A 63 17.69 12.01 -14.36
N GLU A 64 17.09 11.70 -13.21
CA GLU A 64 17.28 10.40 -12.54
C GLU A 64 16.34 9.33 -13.10
N LYS A 65 16.92 8.26 -13.68
CA LYS A 65 16.14 7.10 -14.12
C LYS A 65 15.88 6.19 -12.92
N LEU A 66 14.61 5.83 -12.70
CA LEU A 66 14.25 4.78 -11.76
C LEU A 66 14.94 3.47 -12.18
N GLY A 67 15.73 2.89 -11.28
CA GLY A 67 16.31 1.57 -11.49
C GLY A 67 15.21 0.51 -11.46
N PHE A 68 15.31 -0.52 -12.30
CA PHE A 68 14.36 -1.63 -12.24
C PHE A 68 14.57 -2.47 -10.97
N ARG A 69 15.83 -2.71 -10.59
CA ARG A 69 16.22 -3.58 -9.47
C ARG A 69 16.53 -2.79 -8.20
N PRO A 70 16.33 -3.36 -7.00
CA PRO A 70 16.77 -2.75 -5.76
C PRO A 70 18.30 -2.61 -5.73
N GLY A 71 18.79 -1.42 -5.36
CA GLY A 71 20.22 -1.15 -5.16
C GLY A 71 20.71 -1.49 -3.76
N THR A 72 19.81 -1.45 -2.77
CA THR A 72 20.15 -1.70 -1.36
C THR A 72 19.76 -3.10 -0.89
N ARG A 73 20.50 -3.64 0.08
CA ARG A 73 20.14 -4.89 0.78
C ARG A 73 18.73 -4.80 1.38
N LEU A 74 18.35 -3.64 1.90
CA LEU A 74 17.07 -3.41 2.53
C LEU A 74 15.92 -3.40 1.52
N GLY A 75 16.15 -2.86 0.31
CA GLY A 75 15.21 -2.98 -0.80
C GLY A 75 15.00 -4.43 -1.27
N TRP A 76 16.05 -5.25 -1.31
CA TRP A 76 15.92 -6.69 -1.59
C TRP A 76 15.14 -7.43 -0.50
N TRP A 77 15.37 -7.12 0.78
CA TRP A 77 14.57 -7.67 1.88
C TRP A 77 13.11 -7.25 1.80
N ALA A 78 12.82 -6.01 1.46
CA ALA A 78 11.45 -5.54 1.26
C ALA A 78 10.72 -6.36 0.17
N VAL A 79 11.36 -6.56 -0.98
CA VAL A 79 10.83 -7.38 -2.07
C VAL A 79 10.64 -8.83 -1.63
N ALA A 80 11.65 -9.43 -1.01
CA ALA A 80 11.60 -10.81 -0.56
C ALA A 80 10.46 -11.05 0.45
N LEU A 81 10.29 -10.14 1.41
CA LEU A 81 9.23 -10.24 2.41
C LEU A 81 7.84 -10.17 1.78
N VAL A 82 7.61 -9.26 0.84
CA VAL A 82 6.30 -9.14 0.19
C VAL A 82 6.01 -10.32 -0.74
N VAL A 83 7.01 -10.81 -1.49
CA VAL A 83 6.86 -12.01 -2.32
C VAL A 83 6.58 -13.24 -1.45
N ALA A 84 7.32 -13.42 -0.35
CA ALA A 84 7.09 -14.51 0.59
C ALA A 84 5.69 -14.43 1.22
N SER A 85 5.23 -13.22 1.57
CA SER A 85 3.89 -13.00 2.12
C SER A 85 2.79 -13.37 1.12
N ALA A 86 2.94 -12.97 -0.14
CA ALA A 86 2.01 -13.34 -1.21
C ALA A 86 2.01 -14.87 -1.43
N ALA A 87 3.17 -15.52 -1.37
CA ALA A 87 3.29 -16.97 -1.48
C ALA A 87 2.61 -17.68 -0.30
N VAL A 88 2.81 -17.21 0.93
CA VAL A 88 2.13 -17.74 2.13
C VAL A 88 0.61 -17.62 2.01
N PHE A 89 0.11 -16.48 1.54
CA PHE A 89 -1.32 -16.29 1.31
C PHE A 89 -1.86 -17.23 0.21
N GLY A 90 -1.15 -17.35 -0.91
CA GLY A 90 -1.50 -18.26 -2.00
C GLY A 90 -1.49 -19.74 -1.57
N LEU A 91 -0.49 -20.14 -0.80
CA LEU A 91 -0.43 -21.47 -0.18
C LEU A 91 -1.63 -21.70 0.75
N GLY A 92 -2.01 -20.69 1.54
CA GLY A 92 -3.22 -20.75 2.34
C GLY A 92 -4.45 -21.11 1.51
N GLY A 93 -4.67 -20.39 0.41
CA GLY A 93 -5.79 -20.63 -0.51
C GLY A 93 -5.82 -22.05 -1.08
N LEU A 94 -4.66 -22.66 -1.34
CA LEU A 94 -4.54 -24.04 -1.83
C LEU A 94 -4.80 -25.08 -0.73
N LEU A 95 -4.53 -24.74 0.53
CA LEU A 95 -4.63 -25.65 1.67
C LEU A 95 -5.98 -25.55 2.41
N VAL A 96 -6.77 -24.49 2.19
CA VAL A 96 -8.14 -24.37 2.75
C VAL A 96 -9.01 -25.60 2.44
N PRO A 97 -9.04 -26.13 1.20
CA PRO A 97 -9.85 -27.32 0.89
C PRO A 97 -9.43 -28.58 1.66
N LEU A 98 -8.22 -28.59 2.24
CA LEU A 98 -7.70 -29.69 3.06
C LEU A 98 -8.01 -29.50 4.56
N GLY A 99 -8.85 -28.53 4.92
CA GLY A 99 -9.25 -28.25 6.29
C GLY A 99 -8.28 -27.37 7.07
N VAL A 100 -7.26 -26.79 6.42
CA VAL A 100 -6.31 -25.90 7.10
C VAL A 100 -6.93 -24.48 7.23
N PRO A 101 -6.94 -23.88 8.43
CA PRO A 101 -7.56 -22.57 8.63
C PRO A 101 -6.85 -21.46 7.84
N MET A 102 -7.59 -20.78 6.96
CA MET A 102 -7.07 -19.64 6.18
C MET A 102 -6.54 -18.51 7.09
N ALA A 103 -7.11 -18.35 8.28
CA ALA A 103 -6.73 -17.30 9.23
C ALA A 103 -5.23 -17.33 9.61
N LEU A 104 -4.63 -18.53 9.72
CA LEU A 104 -3.22 -18.70 10.04
C LEU A 104 -2.31 -18.14 8.94
N PHE A 105 -2.62 -18.47 7.68
CA PHE A 105 -1.88 -17.97 6.52
C PHE A 105 -2.10 -16.48 6.30
N SER A 106 -3.34 -16.01 6.44
CA SER A 106 -3.68 -14.59 6.32
C SER A 106 -2.95 -13.75 7.36
N GLY A 107 -2.89 -14.19 8.61
CA GLY A 107 -2.17 -13.48 9.67
C GLY A 107 -0.67 -13.40 9.39
N LEU A 108 -0.03 -14.51 9.03
CA LEU A 108 1.40 -14.54 8.69
C LEU A 108 1.73 -13.69 7.46
N ALA A 109 0.90 -13.78 6.41
CA ALA A 109 1.04 -12.95 5.23
C ALA A 109 0.89 -11.46 5.55
N LEU A 110 -0.03 -11.08 6.45
CA LEU A 110 -0.19 -9.70 6.89
C LEU A 110 1.04 -9.18 7.61
N VAL A 111 1.61 -9.96 8.53
CA VAL A 111 2.84 -9.59 9.27
C VAL A 111 4.00 -9.38 8.30
N GLY A 112 4.18 -10.29 7.34
CA GLY A 112 5.23 -10.15 6.34
C GLY A 112 5.02 -8.96 5.40
N LEU A 113 3.78 -8.64 5.04
CA LEU A 113 3.43 -7.43 4.28
C LEU A 113 3.78 -6.16 5.06
N VAL A 114 3.45 -6.09 6.35
CA VAL A 114 3.83 -4.96 7.22
C VAL A 114 5.34 -4.79 7.28
N ALA A 115 6.07 -5.89 7.53
CA ALA A 115 7.53 -5.86 7.64
C ALA A 115 8.17 -5.46 6.31
N GLY A 116 7.73 -6.04 5.19
CA GLY A 116 8.21 -5.71 3.85
C GLY A 116 7.91 -4.27 3.45
N GLY A 117 6.75 -3.74 3.84
CA GLY A 117 6.38 -2.35 3.62
C GLY A 117 7.16 -1.35 4.44
N GLY A 118 7.31 -1.62 5.74
CA GLY A 118 8.18 -0.85 6.61
C GLY A 118 9.60 -0.79 6.06
N ALA A 119 10.13 -1.94 5.64
CA ALA A 119 11.43 -2.00 4.98
C ALA A 119 11.45 -1.18 3.68
N ALA A 120 10.45 -1.30 2.80
CA ALA A 120 10.38 -0.50 1.58
C ALA A 120 10.39 1.01 1.85
N ILE A 121 9.62 1.48 2.85
CA ILE A 121 9.56 2.88 3.29
C ILE A 121 10.93 3.34 3.79
N VAL A 122 11.57 2.54 4.64
CA VAL A 122 12.92 2.85 5.14
C VAL A 122 13.94 2.89 4.01
N ALA A 123 13.90 1.93 3.07
CA ALA A 123 14.80 1.93 1.90
C ALA A 123 14.62 3.20 1.06
N TRP A 124 13.37 3.55 0.77
CA TRP A 124 13.02 4.68 -0.09
C TRP A 124 13.40 6.05 0.51
N PHE A 125 13.14 6.26 1.80
CA PHE A 125 13.35 7.56 2.45
C PHE A 125 14.71 7.69 3.13
N ARG A 126 15.26 6.62 3.72
CA ARG A 126 16.54 6.69 4.46
C ARG A 126 17.75 6.26 3.66
N HIS A 127 17.60 5.37 2.68
CA HIS A 127 18.71 4.87 1.87
C HIS A 127 18.73 5.40 0.45
N ALA A 128 17.90 6.42 0.16
CA ALA A 128 17.75 7.02 -1.17
C ALA A 128 17.48 5.97 -2.27
N GLU A 129 16.80 4.87 -1.93
CA GLU A 129 16.45 3.84 -2.90
C GLU A 129 15.47 4.42 -3.93
N ARG A 130 15.79 4.26 -5.21
CA ARG A 130 14.99 4.72 -6.36
C ARG A 130 14.71 3.56 -7.31
N SER A 131 14.29 2.43 -6.73
CA SER A 131 13.92 1.24 -7.48
C SER A 131 12.41 1.14 -7.69
N MET A 132 12.01 0.82 -8.92
CA MET A 132 10.61 0.56 -9.27
C MET A 132 10.04 -0.65 -8.53
N LEU A 133 10.86 -1.68 -8.27
CA LEU A 133 10.45 -2.86 -7.50
C LEU A 133 10.13 -2.51 -6.05
N VAL A 134 10.94 -1.68 -5.40
CA VAL A 134 10.69 -1.25 -4.01
C VAL A 134 9.43 -0.39 -3.93
N LEU A 135 9.19 0.46 -4.93
CA LEU A 135 7.96 1.26 -5.03
C LEU A 135 6.72 0.38 -5.25
N LEU A 136 6.82 -0.66 -6.08
CA LEU A 136 5.74 -1.63 -6.30
C LEU A 136 5.41 -2.41 -5.01
N VAL A 137 6.42 -2.72 -4.20
CA VAL A 137 6.27 -3.41 -2.91
C VAL A 137 5.55 -2.56 -1.85
N MET A 138 5.57 -1.23 -1.96
CA MET A 138 4.81 -0.35 -1.07
C MET A 138 3.30 -0.39 -1.31
N LEU A 139 2.84 -0.75 -2.51
CA LEU A 139 1.42 -0.82 -2.86
C LEU A 139 0.65 -1.87 -2.03
N PRO A 140 1.07 -3.15 -2.01
CA PRO A 140 0.33 -4.17 -1.27
C PRO A 140 0.34 -3.95 0.25
N VAL A 141 1.24 -3.11 0.77
CA VAL A 141 1.27 -2.73 2.19
C VAL A 141 0.06 -1.88 2.57
N MET A 142 -0.52 -1.15 1.62
CA MET A 142 -1.74 -0.38 1.84
C MET A 142 -2.94 -1.29 2.17
N VAL A 143 -2.87 -2.59 1.83
CA VAL A 143 -3.88 -3.57 2.24
C VAL A 143 -3.96 -3.70 3.76
N VAL A 144 -2.86 -3.47 4.49
CA VAL A 144 -2.84 -3.57 5.96
C VAL A 144 -3.75 -2.55 6.64
N PRO A 145 -3.57 -1.23 6.45
CA PRO A 145 -4.48 -0.25 7.05
C PRO A 145 -5.92 -0.42 6.53
N TYR A 146 -6.10 -0.90 5.30
CA TYR A 146 -7.43 -1.24 4.77
C TYR A 146 -8.07 -2.43 5.49
N VAL A 147 -7.34 -3.48 5.82
CA VAL A 147 -7.92 -4.59 6.60
C VAL A 147 -8.20 -4.13 8.03
N ALA A 148 -7.25 -3.41 8.66
CA ALA A 148 -7.40 -2.93 10.03
C ALA A 148 -8.58 -1.96 10.20
N LEU A 149 -8.71 -0.97 9.33
CA LEU A 149 -9.85 -0.05 9.34
C LEU A 149 -11.15 -0.79 8.99
N GLY A 150 -11.10 -1.79 8.12
CA GLY A 150 -12.25 -2.59 7.74
C GLY A 150 -12.85 -3.32 8.93
N MET A 151 -12.02 -3.88 9.82
CA MET A 151 -12.46 -4.55 11.06
C MET A 151 -13.14 -3.59 12.04
N ILE A 152 -12.76 -2.31 12.04
CA ILE A 152 -13.37 -1.28 12.91
C ILE A 152 -14.69 -0.79 12.29
N VAL A 153 -14.69 -0.59 10.97
CA VAL A 153 -15.82 -0.03 10.21
C VAL A 153 -16.95 -1.05 10.04
N PHE A 154 -16.60 -2.33 9.89
CA PHE A 154 -17.52 -3.46 9.76
C PHE A 154 -17.26 -4.45 10.90
N PRO A 155 -17.67 -4.12 12.15
CA PRO A 155 -17.64 -5.08 13.24
C PRO A 155 -18.61 -6.22 12.90
N TYR A 156 -18.14 -7.45 13.09
CA TYR A 156 -18.81 -8.71 12.78
C TYR A 156 -20.18 -8.83 13.44
#